data_AF-A0A4P9Z5W5-F1
#
_entry.id   AF-A0A4P9Z5W5-F1
#
_cell.length_a   1.000
_cell.length_b   1.000
_cell.length_c   1.000
_cell.angle_alpha   90.00
_cell.angle_beta   90.00
_cell.angle_gamma   90.00
#
_symmetry.space_group_name_H-M   'P 1'
#
loop_
_entity.id
_entity.type
_entity.pdbx_description
1 polymer ?
#
loop_
_entity_poly.entity_id
_entity_poly.type
_entity_poly.pdbx_seq_one_letter_code
_entity_poly.pdbx_strand_id
1 'polypeptide(L)'
;MENRTARAARVGGGKNLKSASGAAAKPSFTIDMNCLDNNNGICEKAKKVFDMASRILGNVLLLDEPLRVNATIYDFCKWKQQCNTRNQLLGKASPARTMLIKDSDGITRVYPQSLVKQMPSKTHPSYDKYDISAQFNANASFWFDGDGPIKPSQSDFLFVAVHELIHGLGFTTSWSEYINQEPTALTPNPLPETAVNDPSAPFQFSGFFENAFDRYLVELPSLTPIPQITDKLNHFDQGIGKVYKDQLDFMDALTRAPEYKLAQYMLNISVTPGMLGFMPKGGKTQEDVIVLETSLSQGFVRASSISHVSYNLYTKSPDFLMRYLQDPGTLLKDDIAEGGNYVGGAVGPKLLTILETLGYKINKNPEHIAMEMNASSDADARRHPANHSLAAITLTALLAIAMGFS
;
A
#
# COMPACT_ATOMS: atom_id res chain seq x y z
N MET A 1 -56.94 -30.23 42.93
CA MET A 1 -57.08 -29.59 44.26
C MET A 1 -55.68 -29.22 44.71
N GLU A 2 -55.27 -28.01 44.34
CA GLU A 2 -55.03 -26.88 45.28
C GLU A 2 -53.80 -27.17 46.17
N ASN A 3 -52.73 -26.39 46.13
CA ASN A 3 -52.79 -24.97 46.44
C ASN A 3 -51.60 -24.18 45.87
N ARG A 4 -51.89 -22.95 45.42
CA ARG A 4 -50.91 -21.90 45.12
C ARG A 4 -50.41 -21.28 46.43
N THR A 5 -49.15 -20.87 46.47
CA THR A 5 -48.74 -19.68 47.22
C THR A 5 -47.58 -19.01 46.50
N ALA A 6 -47.79 -17.73 46.16
CA ALA A 6 -46.79 -16.83 45.64
C ALA A 6 -46.24 -15.98 46.80
N ARG A 7 -44.93 -15.71 46.81
CA ARG A 7 -44.40 -14.42 47.30
C ARG A 7 -43.00 -14.13 46.81
N ALA A 8 -42.78 -12.82 46.67
CA ALA A 8 -41.76 -12.11 45.93
C ALA A 8 -40.33 -12.12 46.50
N ALA A 9 -39.38 -12.01 45.57
CA ALA A 9 -38.17 -11.18 45.53
C ALA A 9 -37.32 -10.96 46.79
N ARG A 10 -36.04 -11.35 46.69
CA ARG A 10 -34.93 -10.52 47.17
C ARG A 10 -33.66 -10.70 46.31
N VAL A 11 -33.13 -9.54 45.95
CA VAL A 11 -31.87 -9.25 45.26
C VAL A 11 -30.66 -9.61 46.15
N GLY A 12 -29.57 -10.05 45.53
CA GLY A 12 -28.23 -9.92 46.11
C GLY A 12 -27.32 -11.13 45.92
N GLY A 13 -26.28 -11.00 45.09
CA GLY A 13 -25.22 -11.99 44.97
C GLY A 13 -24.37 -11.80 43.73
N GLY A 14 -23.69 -10.65 43.63
CA GLY A 14 -22.77 -10.34 42.55
C GLY A 14 -21.66 -11.38 42.42
N LYS A 15 -21.57 -12.02 41.26
CA LYS A 15 -20.35 -12.71 40.84
C LYS A 15 -19.41 -11.65 40.28
N ASN A 16 -18.34 -11.38 41.05
CA ASN A 16 -17.17 -10.65 40.59
C ASN A 16 -16.63 -11.27 39.30
N LEU A 17 -16.93 -10.64 38.17
CA LEU A 17 -16.16 -10.78 36.95
C LEU A 17 -14.78 -10.22 37.24
N LYS A 18 -13.83 -11.11 37.54
CA LYS A 18 -12.41 -10.78 37.53
C LYS A 18 -12.09 -10.26 36.13
N SER A 19 -11.71 -9.00 36.04
CA SER A 19 -11.12 -8.41 34.85
C SER A 19 -9.93 -9.29 34.44
N ALA A 20 -9.96 -9.78 33.20
CA ALA A 20 -8.78 -10.33 32.58
C ALA A 20 -7.81 -9.16 32.40
N SER A 21 -6.80 -9.11 33.27
CA SER A 21 -5.64 -8.26 33.13
C SER A 21 -5.01 -8.48 31.76
N GLY A 22 -4.71 -7.37 31.07
CA GLY A 22 -4.23 -7.33 29.70
C GLY A 22 -3.12 -8.33 29.39
N ALA A 23 -3.37 -9.16 28.38
CA ALA A 23 -2.28 -9.70 27.58
C ALA A 23 -1.64 -8.51 26.86
N ALA A 24 -0.37 -8.22 27.15
CA ALA A 24 0.39 -7.27 26.36
C ALA A 24 0.28 -7.69 24.89
N ALA A 25 -0.26 -6.80 24.05
CA ALA A 25 -0.33 -7.02 22.61
C ALA A 25 1.08 -7.35 22.12
N LYS A 26 1.26 -8.51 21.47
CA LYS A 26 2.54 -8.82 20.83
C LYS A 26 2.81 -7.71 19.81
N PRO A 27 3.93 -6.96 19.91
CA PRO A 27 4.26 -5.98 18.89
C PRO A 27 4.45 -6.74 17.57
N SER A 28 3.56 -6.45 16.62
CA SER A 28 3.49 -7.05 15.29
C SER A 28 4.58 -6.52 14.36
N PHE A 29 4.94 -5.24 14.53
CA PHE A 29 6.00 -4.57 13.78
C PHE A 29 7.09 -4.06 14.73
N THR A 30 8.34 -4.25 14.36
CA THR A 30 9.52 -3.66 15.02
C THR A 30 10.14 -2.65 14.06
N ILE A 31 10.22 -1.39 14.47
CA ILE A 31 10.68 -0.30 13.62
C ILE A 31 12.10 0.11 14.03
N ASP A 32 13.07 -0.20 13.17
CA ASP A 32 14.43 0.33 13.28
C ASP A 32 14.46 1.67 12.51
N MET A 33 14.43 2.78 13.25
CA MET A 33 14.42 4.10 12.63
C MET A 33 15.80 4.73 12.57
N ASN A 34 16.16 5.23 11.38
CA ASN A 34 17.38 5.95 11.07
C ASN A 34 17.05 7.37 10.65
N CYS A 35 17.69 8.37 11.26
CA CYS A 35 17.44 9.77 10.92
C CYS A 35 18.75 10.40 10.47
N LEU A 36 18.78 10.87 9.21
CA LEU A 36 19.94 11.52 8.63
C LEU A 36 19.79 13.04 8.73
N ASP A 37 20.89 13.74 8.44
CA ASP A 37 20.95 15.21 8.34
C ASP A 37 20.57 15.99 9.63
N ASN A 38 20.76 15.39 10.81
CA ASN A 38 20.46 15.99 12.12
C ASN A 38 18.99 16.42 12.29
N ASN A 39 18.05 15.78 11.60
CA ASN A 39 16.61 16.01 11.70
C ASN A 39 15.98 15.45 13.00
N ASN A 40 16.64 15.65 14.14
CA ASN A 40 16.30 15.01 15.42
C ASN A 40 14.88 15.37 15.89
N GLY A 41 14.40 16.59 15.62
CA GLY A 41 13.04 17.02 15.99
C GLY A 41 11.93 16.28 15.23
N ILE A 42 12.09 16.11 13.91
CA ILE A 42 11.18 15.30 13.09
C ILE A 42 11.29 13.82 13.48
N CYS A 43 12.52 13.35 13.74
CA CYS A 43 12.80 11.99 14.13
C CYS A 43 12.00 11.55 15.37
N GLU A 44 12.07 12.31 16.47
CA GLU A 44 11.36 11.93 17.71
C GLU A 44 9.83 11.90 17.55
N LYS A 45 9.29 12.80 16.73
CA LYS A 45 7.85 12.78 16.40
C LYS A 45 7.49 11.56 15.54
N ALA A 46 8.33 11.24 14.56
CA ALA A 46 8.14 10.06 13.73
C ALA A 46 8.20 8.75 14.53
N LYS A 47 9.02 8.64 15.58
CA LYS A 47 9.07 7.44 16.46
C LYS A 47 7.66 7.12 16.97
N LYS A 48 6.99 8.14 17.53
CA LYS A 48 5.64 8.03 18.10
C LYS A 48 4.60 7.69 17.05
N VAL A 49 4.73 8.26 15.84
CA VAL A 49 3.85 7.91 14.72
C VAL A 49 4.02 6.46 14.31
N PHE A 50 5.24 5.94 14.26
CA PHE A 50 5.50 4.53 13.94
C PHE A 50 4.97 3.57 15.01
N ASP A 51 5.01 3.95 16.29
CA ASP A 51 4.35 3.19 17.35
C ASP A 51 2.83 3.11 17.10
N MET A 52 2.20 4.24 16.73
CA MET A 52 0.78 4.27 16.38
C MET A 52 0.47 3.47 15.11
N ALA A 53 1.29 3.60 14.06
CA ALA A 53 1.13 2.83 12.82
C ALA A 53 1.24 1.32 13.08
N SER A 54 2.17 0.90 13.94
CA SER A 54 2.32 -0.49 14.37
C SER A 54 1.09 -1.00 15.12
N ARG A 55 0.47 -0.16 15.96
CA ARG A 55 -0.80 -0.49 16.63
C ARG A 55 -1.96 -0.60 15.63
N ILE A 56 -2.06 0.31 14.65
CA ILE A 56 -3.07 0.26 13.59
C ILE A 56 -2.99 -1.05 12.82
N LEU A 57 -1.81 -1.40 12.33
CA LEU A 57 -1.62 -2.63 11.56
C LEU A 57 -1.75 -3.88 12.44
N GLY A 58 -1.22 -3.86 13.67
CA GLY A 58 -1.35 -4.97 14.63
C GLY A 58 -2.77 -5.25 15.12
N ASN A 59 -3.66 -4.26 15.05
CA ASN A 59 -5.07 -4.44 15.39
C ASN A 59 -5.83 -5.25 14.33
N VAL A 60 -5.40 -5.17 13.07
CA VAL A 60 -6.10 -5.81 11.94
C VAL A 60 -5.36 -7.02 11.38
N LEU A 61 -4.05 -7.15 11.61
CA LEU A 61 -3.23 -8.28 11.14
C LEU A 61 -2.82 -9.20 12.29
N LEU A 62 -3.02 -10.51 12.08
CA LEU A 62 -2.52 -11.56 12.96
C LEU A 62 -1.24 -12.13 12.36
N LEU A 63 -0.09 -11.64 12.83
CA LEU A 63 1.21 -12.07 12.35
C LEU A 63 1.71 -13.28 13.13
N ASP A 64 2.14 -14.31 12.41
CA ASP A 64 2.79 -15.49 12.98
C ASP A 64 4.23 -15.14 13.41
N GLU A 65 4.90 -14.31 12.61
CA GLU A 65 6.24 -13.77 12.89
C GLU A 65 6.25 -12.24 12.85
N PRO A 66 6.93 -11.56 13.80
CA PRO A 66 7.07 -10.11 13.78
C PRO A 66 7.77 -9.62 12.51
N LEU A 67 7.32 -8.47 12.00
CA LEU A 67 7.91 -7.83 10.84
C LEU A 67 8.87 -6.71 11.25
N ARG A 68 10.05 -6.68 10.64
CA ARG A 68 11.09 -5.68 10.88
C ARG A 68 11.09 -4.64 9.77
N VAL A 69 10.95 -3.38 10.15
CA VAL A 69 10.95 -2.25 9.22
C VAL A 69 12.24 -1.45 9.40
N ASN A 70 12.96 -1.21 8.31
CA ASN A 70 14.01 -0.19 8.27
C ASN A 70 13.40 1.13 7.78
N ALA A 71 13.14 2.07 8.69
CA ALA A 71 12.56 3.36 8.36
C ALA A 71 13.66 4.44 8.37
N THR A 72 13.87 5.15 7.27
CA THR A 72 14.87 6.23 7.18
C THR A 72 14.23 7.57 6.86
N ILE A 73 14.53 8.59 7.65
CA ILE A 73 14.08 9.97 7.41
C ILE A 73 15.28 10.81 6.98
N TYR A 74 15.21 11.41 5.79
CA TYR A 74 16.29 12.22 5.22
C TYR A 74 15.76 13.19 4.14
N ASP A 75 16.56 14.19 3.78
CA ASP A 75 16.16 15.16 2.75
C ASP A 75 16.28 14.55 1.33
N PHE A 76 15.14 14.31 0.67
CA PHE A 76 15.16 13.73 -0.68
C PHE A 76 15.74 14.69 -1.73
N CYS A 77 15.67 16.01 -1.51
CA CYS A 77 16.33 16.97 -2.40
C CYS A 77 17.85 16.79 -2.34
N LYS A 78 18.40 16.75 -1.12
CA LYS A 78 19.84 16.59 -0.89
C LYS A 78 20.39 15.26 -1.40
N TRP A 79 19.68 14.16 -1.17
CA TRP A 79 20.21 12.80 -1.41
C TRP A 79 19.73 12.15 -2.72
N LYS A 80 18.61 12.60 -3.29
CA LYS A 80 18.00 12.03 -4.50
C LYS A 80 17.80 13.05 -5.62
N GLN A 81 18.18 14.32 -5.41
CA GLN A 81 17.91 15.43 -6.33
C GLN A 81 16.41 15.64 -6.60
N GLN A 82 15.55 15.17 -5.68
CA GLN A 82 14.10 15.29 -5.76
C GLN A 82 13.65 16.53 -4.99
N CYS A 83 13.89 17.70 -5.57
CA CYS A 83 13.71 19.00 -4.93
C CYS A 83 12.37 19.67 -5.20
N ASN A 84 11.42 18.98 -5.84
CA ASN A 84 10.14 19.57 -6.20
C ASN A 84 9.30 19.88 -4.95
N THR A 85 9.01 21.17 -4.73
CA THR A 85 8.20 21.66 -3.60
C THR A 85 6.71 21.70 -3.88
N ARG A 86 6.28 21.55 -5.14
CA ARG A 86 4.85 21.49 -5.51
C ARG A 86 4.30 20.07 -5.49
N ASN A 87 5.11 19.10 -5.95
CA ASN A 87 4.77 17.68 -6.02
C ASN A 87 5.84 16.87 -5.29
N GLN A 88 5.92 17.08 -3.99
CA GLN A 88 6.95 16.47 -3.16
C GLN A 88 6.56 15.03 -2.81
N LEU A 89 7.42 14.07 -3.14
CA LEU A 89 7.28 12.71 -2.62
C LEU A 89 7.42 12.77 -1.09
N LEU A 90 6.35 12.37 -0.39
CA LEU A 90 6.27 12.41 1.08
C LEU A 90 7.05 11.25 1.68
N GLY A 91 6.79 10.05 1.16
CA GLY A 91 7.46 8.83 1.56
C GLY A 91 7.46 7.83 0.43
N LYS A 92 8.14 6.71 0.67
CA LYS A 92 8.03 5.49 -0.12
C LYS A 92 8.38 4.31 0.76
N ALA A 93 7.71 3.19 0.57
CA ALA A 93 8.17 1.92 1.08
C ALA A 93 7.99 0.79 0.07
N SER A 94 8.82 -0.22 0.25
CA SER A 94 8.79 -1.43 -0.54
C SER A 94 9.18 -2.62 0.35
N PRO A 95 8.94 -3.85 -0.11
CA PRO A 95 9.60 -5.00 0.48
C PRO A 95 11.11 -4.76 0.52
N ALA A 96 11.73 -4.98 1.68
CA ALA A 96 13.20 -4.90 1.80
C ALA A 96 13.88 -6.10 1.14
N ARG A 97 13.14 -7.20 1.00
CA ARG A 97 13.54 -8.40 0.29
C ARG A 97 12.33 -9.06 -0.36
N THR A 98 12.56 -9.61 -1.56
CA THR A 98 11.60 -10.43 -2.26
C THR A 98 12.11 -11.86 -2.44
N MET A 99 11.20 -12.78 -2.76
CA MET A 99 11.51 -14.19 -3.02
C MET A 99 10.67 -14.71 -4.18
N LEU A 100 11.29 -15.52 -5.04
CA LEU A 100 10.57 -16.26 -6.06
C LEU A 100 9.87 -17.48 -5.43
N ILE A 101 8.55 -17.48 -5.43
CA ILE A 101 7.72 -18.57 -4.89
C ILE A 101 6.85 -19.10 -6.01
N LYS A 102 6.84 -20.43 -6.17
CA LYS A 102 5.92 -21.12 -7.08
C LYS A 102 4.55 -21.21 -6.43
N ASP A 103 3.56 -20.59 -7.06
CA ASP A 103 2.21 -20.51 -6.56
C ASP A 103 1.38 -21.77 -6.93
N SER A 104 0.16 -21.86 -6.43
CA SER A 104 -0.73 -23.01 -6.61
C SER A 104 -1.19 -23.23 -8.05
N ASP A 105 -1.09 -22.20 -8.91
CA ASP A 105 -1.32 -22.31 -10.36
C ASP A 105 -0.07 -22.74 -11.14
N GLY A 106 1.04 -23.00 -10.43
CA GLY A 106 2.30 -23.43 -11.02
C GLY A 106 3.17 -22.30 -11.55
N ILE A 107 2.73 -21.04 -11.46
CA ILE A 107 3.50 -19.86 -11.90
C ILE A 107 4.39 -19.37 -10.76
N THR A 108 5.64 -19.06 -11.07
CA THR A 108 6.58 -18.47 -10.10
C THR A 108 6.39 -16.96 -10.07
N ARG A 109 6.13 -16.39 -8.90
CA ARG A 109 5.94 -14.95 -8.68
C ARG A 109 6.87 -14.42 -7.59
N VAL A 110 7.02 -13.11 -7.56
CA VAL A 110 7.79 -12.35 -6.58
C VAL A 110 6.91 -12.08 -5.36
N TYR A 111 7.31 -12.64 -4.22
CA TYR A 111 6.64 -12.46 -2.94
C TYR A 111 7.50 -11.61 -2.01
N PRO A 112 6.91 -10.64 -1.29
CA PRO A 112 7.63 -9.92 -0.26
C PRO A 112 7.95 -10.85 0.90
N GLN A 113 9.15 -10.71 1.48
CA GLN A 113 9.55 -11.49 2.65
C GLN A 113 8.54 -11.36 3.80
N SER A 114 7.95 -10.17 3.97
CA SER A 114 6.93 -9.90 4.98
C SER A 114 5.73 -10.84 4.88
N LEU A 115 5.35 -11.24 3.66
CA LEU A 115 4.24 -12.15 3.40
C LEU A 115 4.70 -13.61 3.53
N VAL A 116 5.88 -13.97 3.00
CA VAL A 116 6.41 -15.34 3.07
C VAL A 116 6.52 -15.81 4.52
N LYS A 117 6.92 -14.93 5.45
CA LYS A 117 6.96 -15.20 6.90
C LYS A 117 5.62 -15.59 7.52
N GLN A 118 4.50 -15.24 6.88
CA GLN A 118 3.16 -15.54 7.39
C GLN A 118 2.55 -16.78 6.70
N MET A 119 3.27 -17.38 5.77
CA MET A 119 2.79 -18.56 5.05
C MET A 119 3.14 -19.85 5.81
N PRO A 120 2.28 -20.88 5.76
CA PRO A 120 2.54 -22.16 6.44
C PRO A 120 3.75 -22.96 5.90
N SER A 121 4.39 -22.52 4.82
CA SER A 121 5.46 -23.27 4.14
C SER A 121 6.79 -23.11 4.85
N LYS A 122 7.41 -24.24 5.25
CA LYS A 122 8.70 -24.29 5.95
C LYS A 122 9.91 -24.20 5.02
N THR A 123 9.71 -24.18 3.70
CA THR A 123 10.80 -24.16 2.72
C THR A 123 10.79 -22.82 2.01
N HIS A 124 11.67 -21.93 2.45
CA HIS A 124 11.94 -20.65 1.82
C HIS A 124 13.45 -20.34 1.95
N PRO A 125 14.01 -19.49 1.09
CA PRO A 125 15.34 -18.93 1.31
C PRO A 125 15.47 -18.28 2.70
N SER A 126 16.67 -18.25 3.28
CA SER A 126 16.93 -17.61 4.58
C SER A 126 16.48 -16.16 4.57
N TYR A 127 15.80 -15.68 5.61
CA TYR A 127 15.35 -14.29 5.70
C TYR A 127 16.50 -13.28 5.85
N ASP A 128 16.35 -12.10 5.25
CA ASP A 128 17.20 -10.95 5.57
C ASP A 128 16.71 -10.24 6.84
N LYS A 129 17.55 -9.33 7.35
CA LYS A 129 17.28 -8.58 8.59
C LYS A 129 15.95 -7.82 8.56
N TYR A 130 15.63 -7.22 7.43
CA TYR A 130 14.46 -6.34 7.27
C TYR A 130 13.46 -6.94 6.31
N ASP A 131 12.18 -6.75 6.63
CA ASP A 131 11.05 -7.18 5.82
C ASP A 131 10.54 -6.02 4.94
N ILE A 132 10.58 -4.80 5.47
CA ILE A 132 10.13 -3.57 4.80
C ILE A 132 11.24 -2.52 4.88
N SER A 133 11.47 -1.84 3.76
CA SER A 133 12.32 -0.65 3.68
C SER A 133 11.42 0.55 3.42
N ALA A 134 11.46 1.54 4.31
CA ALA A 134 10.63 2.72 4.23
C ALA A 134 11.50 3.99 4.33
N GLN A 135 11.20 4.98 3.51
CA GLN A 135 11.96 6.23 3.39
C GLN A 135 10.99 7.40 3.40
N PHE A 136 11.29 8.44 4.19
CA PHE A 136 10.42 9.61 4.31
C PHE A 136 11.22 10.89 4.13
N ASN A 137 10.61 11.85 3.42
CA ASN A 137 11.26 13.08 3.04
C ASN A 137 11.25 14.07 4.19
N ALA A 138 12.42 14.33 4.79
CA ALA A 138 12.57 15.26 5.90
C ALA A 138 12.21 16.71 5.54
N ASN A 139 12.24 17.06 4.25
CA ASN A 139 11.88 18.40 3.76
C ASN A 139 10.37 18.54 3.49
N ALA A 140 9.57 17.48 3.68
CA ALA A 140 8.13 17.57 3.49
C ALA A 140 7.46 18.30 4.65
N SER A 141 6.39 19.04 4.32
CA SER A 141 5.59 19.79 5.29
C SER A 141 4.66 18.85 6.06
N PHE A 142 5.21 18.06 6.97
CA PHE A 142 4.43 17.14 7.78
C PHE A 142 3.72 17.81 8.95
N TRP A 143 2.59 17.24 9.32
CA TRP A 143 1.90 17.46 10.59
C TRP A 143 2.05 16.21 11.45
N PHE A 144 2.26 16.42 12.75
CA PHE A 144 2.33 15.38 13.76
C PHE A 144 1.36 15.67 14.89
N ASP A 145 0.91 14.64 15.58
CA ASP A 145 0.08 14.83 16.78
C ASP A 145 0.81 15.71 17.82
N GLY A 146 0.09 16.70 18.34
CA GLY A 146 0.64 17.74 19.21
C GLY A 146 1.10 19.03 18.50
N ASP A 147 1.09 19.11 17.17
CA ASP A 147 1.49 20.32 16.42
C ASP A 147 0.41 21.41 16.32
N GLY A 148 -0.75 21.21 16.97
CA GLY A 148 -1.93 22.07 16.85
C GLY A 148 -2.79 21.70 15.63
N PRO A 149 -3.65 22.60 15.13
CA PRO A 149 -4.46 22.34 13.94
C PRO A 149 -3.59 22.14 12.69
N ILE A 150 -3.91 21.14 11.87
CA ILE A 150 -3.24 20.91 10.59
C ILE A 150 -3.51 22.07 9.63
N LYS A 151 -2.47 22.51 8.91
CA LYS A 151 -2.58 23.57 7.90
C LYS A 151 -2.93 22.98 6.53
N PRO A 152 -3.57 23.75 5.62
CA PRO A 152 -3.92 23.29 4.27
C PRO A 152 -2.73 22.80 3.42
N SER A 153 -1.50 23.20 3.75
CA SER A 153 -0.28 22.78 3.06
C SER A 153 0.44 21.60 3.72
N GLN A 154 -0.10 21.05 4.81
CA GLN A 154 0.54 19.98 5.56
C GLN A 154 -0.08 18.62 5.23
N SER A 155 0.74 17.57 5.33
CA SER A 155 0.29 16.18 5.26
C SER A 155 0.40 15.54 6.63
N ASP A 156 -0.64 14.84 7.07
CA ASP A 156 -0.60 14.02 8.30
C ASP A 156 0.41 12.86 8.12
N PHE A 157 1.48 12.86 8.91
CA PHE A 157 2.53 11.85 8.81
C PHE A 157 2.04 10.44 9.17
N LEU A 158 1.00 10.30 10.01
CA LEU A 158 0.46 8.99 10.36
C LEU A 158 -0.23 8.34 9.16
N PHE A 159 -0.96 9.12 8.35
CA PHE A 159 -1.52 8.64 7.08
C PHE A 159 -0.41 8.06 6.22
N VAL A 160 0.64 8.85 5.97
CA VAL A 160 1.75 8.46 5.08
C VAL A 160 2.45 7.22 5.64
N ALA A 161 2.77 7.18 6.93
CA ALA A 161 3.44 6.03 7.53
C ALA A 161 2.63 4.73 7.39
N VAL A 162 1.32 4.75 7.65
CA VAL A 162 0.47 3.56 7.49
C VAL A 162 0.36 3.17 6.02
N HIS A 163 0.12 4.14 5.13
CA HIS A 163 0.04 3.93 3.68
C HIS A 163 1.30 3.24 3.13
N GLU A 164 2.47 3.77 3.44
CA GLU A 164 3.73 3.20 2.97
C GLU A 164 3.96 1.78 3.52
N LEU A 165 3.65 1.52 4.79
CA LEU A 165 3.79 0.18 5.34
C LEU A 165 2.90 -0.85 4.62
N ILE A 166 1.73 -0.46 4.11
CA ILE A 166 0.89 -1.34 3.28
C ILE A 166 1.57 -1.70 1.94
N HIS A 167 2.27 -0.77 1.29
CA HIS A 167 3.12 -1.11 0.14
C HIS A 167 4.21 -2.11 0.53
N GLY A 168 4.86 -1.91 1.67
CA GLY A 168 5.84 -2.85 2.22
C GLY A 168 5.29 -4.27 2.44
N LEU A 169 4.00 -4.40 2.74
CA LEU A 169 3.32 -5.68 2.89
C LEU A 169 2.99 -6.38 1.55
N GLY A 170 3.17 -5.72 0.41
CA GLY A 170 2.98 -6.30 -0.92
C GLY A 170 1.77 -5.76 -1.69
N PHE A 171 1.18 -4.63 -1.27
CA PHE A 171 0.29 -3.86 -2.15
C PHE A 171 1.15 -3.16 -3.21
N THR A 172 1.64 -3.92 -4.18
CA THR A 172 2.59 -3.40 -5.20
C THR A 172 2.45 -4.23 -6.46
N THR A 173 2.35 -3.57 -7.61
CA THR A 173 2.40 -4.23 -8.91
C THR A 173 3.81 -4.24 -9.49
N SER A 174 4.13 -5.27 -10.27
CA SER A 174 5.34 -5.31 -11.10
C SER A 174 5.13 -4.71 -12.48
N TRP A 175 3.90 -4.37 -12.86
CA TRP A 175 3.61 -3.79 -14.18
C TRP A 175 4.13 -2.35 -14.27
N SER A 176 5.09 -2.14 -15.17
CA SER A 176 5.65 -0.82 -15.44
C SER A 176 6.18 -0.71 -16.87
N GLU A 177 6.61 0.48 -17.24
CA GLU A 177 7.39 0.69 -18.46
C GLU A 177 8.84 0.28 -18.20
N TYR A 178 9.31 -0.82 -18.79
CA TYR A 178 10.70 -1.29 -18.67
C TYR A 178 11.48 -1.22 -19.98
N ILE A 179 10.83 -0.77 -21.06
CA ILE A 179 11.26 -0.91 -22.44
C ILE A 179 11.67 0.45 -23.02
N ASN A 180 10.95 1.52 -22.68
CA ASN A 180 11.16 2.85 -23.26
C ASN A 180 11.38 3.90 -22.16
N GLN A 181 11.92 5.06 -22.55
CA GLN A 181 12.08 6.19 -21.62
C GLN A 181 10.73 6.76 -21.18
N GLU A 182 9.78 6.83 -22.12
CA GLU A 182 8.41 7.25 -21.87
C GLU A 182 7.46 6.04 -21.97
N PRO A 183 6.38 5.98 -21.17
CA PRO A 183 5.42 4.88 -21.23
C PRO A 183 4.77 4.73 -22.62
N THR A 184 5.13 3.67 -23.33
CA THR A 184 4.50 3.24 -24.59
C THR A 184 3.99 1.80 -24.52
N ALA A 185 4.45 1.03 -23.53
CA ALA A 185 3.98 -0.31 -23.22
C ALA A 185 4.22 -0.62 -21.73
N LEU A 186 3.44 -1.54 -21.16
CA LEU A 186 3.68 -2.04 -19.80
C LEU A 186 3.96 -3.52 -19.85
N THR A 187 4.97 -3.96 -19.10
CA THR A 187 5.24 -5.37 -18.82
C THR A 187 5.49 -5.54 -17.32
N PRO A 188 5.37 -6.77 -16.77
CA PRO A 188 6.04 -7.10 -15.52
C PRO A 188 7.56 -6.94 -15.67
N ASN A 189 8.31 -7.00 -14.58
CA ASN A 189 9.76 -6.83 -14.64
C ASN A 189 10.44 -8.00 -15.40
N PRO A 190 11.17 -7.76 -16.51
CA PRO A 190 11.89 -8.82 -17.23
C PRO A 190 13.24 -9.20 -16.62
N LEU A 191 13.69 -8.45 -15.60
CA LEU A 191 15.01 -8.62 -14.98
C LEU A 191 14.85 -9.27 -13.60
N PRO A 192 15.30 -10.53 -13.38
CA PRO A 192 15.45 -11.03 -12.03
C PRO A 192 16.58 -10.27 -11.32
N GLU A 193 16.46 -10.03 -10.01
CA GLU A 193 17.41 -9.28 -9.15
C GLU A 193 18.89 -9.72 -9.28
N THR A 194 19.15 -10.90 -9.86
CA THR A 194 20.50 -11.47 -10.05
C THR A 194 21.17 -11.11 -11.38
N ALA A 195 20.51 -10.35 -12.26
CA ALA A 195 21.11 -9.92 -13.53
C ALA A 195 22.32 -9.01 -13.24
N VAL A 196 23.51 -9.44 -13.67
CA VAL A 196 24.72 -8.63 -13.60
C VAL A 196 24.47 -7.34 -14.39
N ASN A 197 24.67 -6.18 -13.76
CA ASN A 197 24.55 -4.84 -14.36
C ASN A 197 25.64 -4.55 -15.41
N ASP A 198 26.01 -5.53 -16.22
CA ASP A 198 26.80 -5.32 -17.42
C ASP A 198 25.84 -5.28 -18.62
N PRO A 199 25.49 -4.08 -19.13
CA PRO A 199 24.59 -3.94 -20.27
C PRO A 199 25.17 -4.52 -21.56
N SER A 200 26.44 -4.93 -21.57
CA SER A 200 27.09 -5.60 -22.71
C SER A 200 27.15 -7.12 -22.55
N ALA A 201 26.73 -7.66 -21.40
CA ALA A 201 26.72 -9.10 -21.17
C ALA A 201 25.52 -9.77 -21.87
N PRO A 202 25.67 -11.05 -22.28
CA PRO A 202 24.55 -11.83 -22.80
C PRO A 202 23.35 -11.80 -21.86
N PHE A 203 22.19 -11.46 -22.40
CA PHE A 203 20.95 -11.39 -21.64
C PHE A 203 20.13 -12.66 -21.83
N GLN A 204 19.95 -13.44 -20.76
CA GLN A 204 19.05 -14.61 -20.79
C GLN A 204 17.66 -14.23 -20.28
N PHE A 205 16.67 -14.28 -21.16
CA PHE A 205 15.29 -13.99 -20.78
C PHE A 205 14.76 -15.07 -19.84
N SER A 206 14.50 -14.67 -18.59
CA SER A 206 14.05 -15.58 -17.53
C SER A 206 12.54 -15.51 -17.28
N GLY A 207 11.84 -14.73 -18.10
CA GLY A 207 10.43 -14.42 -17.94
C GLY A 207 10.19 -13.00 -17.43
N PHE A 208 8.96 -12.55 -17.62
CA PHE A 208 8.36 -11.40 -16.96
C PHE A 208 7.81 -11.86 -15.61
N PHE A 209 8.33 -11.26 -14.53
CA PHE A 209 8.02 -11.67 -13.17
C PHE A 209 6.93 -10.80 -12.57
N GLU A 210 5.78 -11.44 -12.29
CA GLU A 210 4.67 -10.86 -11.54
C GLU A 210 4.96 -10.80 -10.04
N ASN A 211 4.45 -9.78 -9.37
CA ASN A 211 4.32 -9.78 -7.91
C ASN A 211 3.14 -10.65 -7.48
N ALA A 212 3.11 -11.08 -6.21
CA ALA A 212 1.98 -11.79 -5.63
C ALA A 212 0.63 -11.06 -5.82
N PHE A 213 0.65 -9.73 -5.82
CA PHE A 213 -0.52 -8.88 -6.09
C PHE A 213 -1.05 -9.02 -7.52
N ASP A 214 -0.15 -9.15 -8.50
CA ASP A 214 -0.49 -9.14 -9.93
C ASP A 214 -1.31 -10.35 -10.36
N ARG A 215 -1.19 -11.45 -9.61
CA ARG A 215 -2.00 -12.66 -9.79
C ARG A 215 -3.50 -12.38 -9.82
N TYR A 216 -3.93 -11.40 -9.03
CA TYR A 216 -5.33 -11.10 -8.80
C TYR A 216 -5.83 -9.94 -9.65
N LEU A 217 -4.99 -9.41 -10.54
CA LEU A 217 -5.42 -8.37 -11.46
C LEU A 217 -6.37 -8.92 -12.51
N VAL A 218 -7.45 -8.19 -12.73
CA VAL A 218 -8.45 -8.47 -13.75
C VAL A 218 -8.75 -7.21 -14.55
N GLU A 219 -9.06 -7.42 -15.83
CA GLU A 219 -9.67 -6.42 -16.68
C GLU A 219 -11.17 -6.29 -16.37
N LEU A 220 -11.68 -5.06 -16.38
CA LEU A 220 -13.10 -4.75 -16.30
C LEU A 220 -13.63 -4.30 -17.68
N PRO A 221 -14.88 -4.63 -18.05
CA PRO A 221 -15.85 -5.45 -17.32
C PRO A 221 -15.70 -6.96 -17.58
N SER A 222 -14.74 -7.38 -18.42
CA SER A 222 -14.63 -8.77 -18.90
C SER A 222 -14.29 -9.78 -17.79
N LEU A 223 -13.73 -9.30 -16.68
CA LEU A 223 -13.12 -10.09 -15.60
C LEU A 223 -11.98 -10.99 -16.10
N THR A 224 -11.38 -10.65 -17.25
CA THR A 224 -10.27 -11.41 -17.82
C THR A 224 -9.04 -11.25 -16.92
N PRO A 225 -8.46 -12.35 -16.42
CA PRO A 225 -7.23 -12.29 -15.61
C PRO A 225 -6.07 -11.69 -16.40
N ILE A 226 -5.47 -10.64 -15.86
CA ILE A 226 -4.26 -10.02 -16.42
C ILE A 226 -3.07 -10.98 -16.51
N PRO A 227 -2.90 -11.99 -15.63
CA PRO A 227 -1.83 -12.99 -15.82
C PRO A 227 -1.86 -13.74 -17.16
N GLN A 228 -2.99 -13.76 -17.88
CA GLN A 228 -3.03 -14.31 -19.25
C GLN A 228 -2.23 -13.46 -20.25
N ILE A 229 -2.05 -12.17 -19.98
CA ILE A 229 -1.20 -11.26 -20.77
C ILE A 229 0.26 -11.61 -20.52
N THR A 230 0.67 -11.74 -19.24
CA THR A 230 2.03 -12.16 -18.86
C THR A 230 2.41 -13.51 -19.45
N ASP A 231 1.50 -14.49 -19.40
CA ASP A 231 1.73 -15.81 -19.98
C ASP A 231 2.07 -15.72 -21.47
N LYS A 232 1.28 -14.97 -22.26
CA LYS A 232 1.55 -14.75 -23.68
C LYS A 232 2.86 -14.00 -23.91
N LEU A 233 3.15 -12.97 -23.12
CA LEU A 233 4.42 -12.24 -23.20
C LEU A 233 5.60 -13.18 -22.93
N ASN A 234 5.50 -14.13 -22.01
CA ASN A 234 6.57 -15.10 -21.70
C ASN A 234 6.86 -16.11 -22.82
N HIS A 235 6.01 -16.19 -23.85
CA HIS A 235 6.22 -17.04 -25.01
C HIS A 235 6.85 -16.31 -26.21
N PHE A 236 7.12 -15.00 -26.10
CA PHE A 236 7.71 -14.24 -27.20
C PHE A 236 9.10 -14.78 -27.57
N ASP A 237 9.42 -14.82 -28.87
CA ASP A 237 10.73 -15.19 -29.42
C ASP A 237 11.39 -16.42 -28.76
N GLN A 238 10.72 -17.57 -28.86
CA GLN A 238 11.13 -18.87 -28.28
C GLN A 238 10.97 -18.96 -26.75
N GLY A 239 10.53 -17.88 -26.11
CA GLY A 239 10.13 -17.82 -24.72
C GLY A 239 11.28 -17.89 -23.72
N ILE A 240 10.93 -18.25 -22.49
CA ILE A 240 11.86 -18.33 -21.36
C ILE A 240 13.05 -19.23 -21.70
N GLY A 241 14.26 -18.71 -21.45
CA GLY A 241 15.54 -19.38 -21.69
C GLY A 241 16.29 -18.87 -22.92
N LYS A 242 15.62 -18.10 -23.80
CA LYS A 242 16.26 -17.43 -24.94
C LYS A 242 17.40 -16.52 -24.48
N VAL A 243 18.52 -16.59 -25.19
CA VAL A 243 19.69 -15.74 -24.95
C VAL A 243 19.80 -14.70 -26.06
N TYR A 244 19.91 -13.45 -25.66
CA TYR A 244 20.12 -12.27 -26.50
C TYR A 244 21.56 -11.80 -26.36
N LYS A 245 22.02 -11.03 -27.35
CA LYS A 245 23.38 -10.47 -27.33
C LYS A 245 23.61 -9.61 -26.08
N ASP A 246 22.62 -8.79 -25.75
CA ASP A 246 22.61 -7.86 -24.63
C ASP A 246 21.16 -7.44 -24.32
N GLN A 247 20.97 -6.58 -23.32
CA GLN A 247 19.64 -6.10 -22.93
C GLN A 247 18.97 -5.26 -24.03
N LEU A 248 19.76 -4.51 -24.83
CA LEU A 248 19.22 -3.71 -25.92
C LEU A 248 18.67 -4.60 -27.04
N ASP A 249 19.40 -5.66 -27.40
CA ASP A 249 18.96 -6.66 -28.36
C ASP A 249 17.66 -7.37 -27.91
N PHE A 250 17.52 -7.67 -26.62
CA PHE A 250 16.26 -8.15 -26.04
C PHE A 250 15.10 -7.16 -26.22
N MET A 251 15.33 -5.88 -25.89
CA MET A 251 14.31 -4.83 -26.01
C MET A 251 13.90 -4.60 -27.48
N ASP A 252 14.87 -4.61 -28.40
CA ASP A 252 14.63 -4.51 -29.84
C ASP A 252 13.89 -5.74 -30.41
N ALA A 253 14.16 -6.93 -29.89
CA ALA A 253 13.44 -8.14 -30.26
C ALA A 253 11.98 -8.09 -29.77
N LEU A 254 11.78 -7.72 -28.50
CA LEU A 254 10.47 -7.61 -27.88
C LEU A 254 9.59 -6.59 -28.60
N THR A 255 10.10 -5.39 -28.87
CA THR A 255 9.32 -4.30 -29.53
C THR A 255 8.90 -4.64 -30.97
N ARG A 256 9.61 -5.55 -31.65
CA ARG A 256 9.25 -6.05 -32.99
C ARG A 256 8.34 -7.28 -32.94
N ALA A 257 8.21 -7.92 -31.79
CA ALA A 257 7.40 -9.12 -31.64
C ALA A 257 5.89 -8.81 -31.70
N PRO A 258 5.05 -9.70 -32.26
CA PRO A 258 3.59 -9.55 -32.22
C PRO A 258 3.03 -9.38 -30.80
N GLU A 259 3.65 -10.04 -29.82
CA GLU A 259 3.30 -10.00 -28.40
C GLU A 259 3.43 -8.60 -27.78
N TYR A 260 4.23 -7.70 -28.37
CA TYR A 260 4.36 -6.31 -27.89
C TYR A 260 3.02 -5.57 -27.85
N LYS A 261 2.10 -5.91 -28.76
CA LYS A 261 0.74 -5.34 -28.77
C LYS A 261 -0.03 -5.61 -27.48
N LEU A 262 0.28 -6.69 -26.78
CA LEU A 262 -0.30 -7.00 -25.47
C LEU A 262 0.24 -6.08 -24.38
N ALA A 263 1.52 -5.70 -24.44
CA ALA A 263 2.11 -4.74 -23.54
C ALA A 263 1.56 -3.31 -23.78
N GLN A 264 1.34 -2.95 -25.06
CA GLN A 264 0.64 -1.70 -25.42
C GLN A 264 -0.82 -1.71 -24.97
N TYR A 265 -1.49 -2.86 -25.07
CA TYR A 265 -2.85 -3.04 -24.57
C TYR A 265 -2.92 -2.82 -23.05
N MET A 266 -1.98 -3.41 -22.30
CA MET A 266 -1.90 -3.22 -20.86
C MET A 266 -1.71 -1.75 -20.48
N LEU A 267 -0.88 -1.00 -21.22
CA LEU A 267 -0.76 0.45 -21.04
C LEU A 267 -2.12 1.14 -21.23
N ASN A 268 -2.81 0.84 -22.33
CA ASN A 268 -4.10 1.45 -22.66
C ASN A 268 -5.14 1.25 -21.55
N ILE A 269 -5.28 0.04 -21.01
CA ILE A 269 -6.23 -0.21 -19.91
C ILE A 269 -5.76 0.37 -18.56
N SER A 270 -4.45 0.58 -18.38
CA SER A 270 -3.88 1.21 -17.18
C SER A 270 -4.05 2.74 -17.15
N VAL A 271 -4.46 3.35 -18.26
CA VAL A 271 -4.76 4.78 -18.37
C VAL A 271 -6.22 5.05 -18.75
N THR A 272 -7.05 4.01 -18.78
CA THR A 272 -8.48 4.13 -19.05
C THR A 272 -9.25 3.96 -17.73
N PRO A 273 -10.01 4.98 -17.27
CA PRO A 273 -10.69 4.93 -15.98
C PRO A 273 -11.57 3.69 -15.80
N GLY A 274 -11.35 2.96 -14.70
CA GLY A 274 -12.20 1.83 -14.29
C GLY A 274 -12.00 0.53 -15.08
N MET A 275 -10.94 0.42 -15.90
CA MET A 275 -10.65 -0.76 -16.72
C MET A 275 -9.83 -1.85 -16.02
N LEU A 276 -9.24 -1.56 -14.86
CA LEU A 276 -8.43 -2.51 -14.09
C LEU A 276 -8.87 -2.58 -12.64
N GLY A 277 -8.80 -3.78 -12.08
CA GLY A 277 -9.15 -4.04 -10.71
C GLY A 277 -8.41 -5.23 -10.12
N PHE A 278 -8.47 -5.35 -8.80
CA PHE A 278 -8.05 -6.51 -8.03
C PHE A 278 -9.27 -7.37 -7.72
N MET A 279 -9.25 -8.65 -8.11
CA MET A 279 -10.28 -9.64 -7.79
C MET A 279 -9.90 -10.41 -6.52
N PRO A 280 -10.58 -10.19 -5.39
CA PRO A 280 -10.30 -10.94 -4.17
C PRO A 280 -10.53 -12.44 -4.33
N LYS A 281 -9.87 -13.24 -3.49
CA LYS A 281 -10.05 -14.69 -3.50
C LYS A 281 -11.51 -15.06 -3.23
N GLY A 282 -12.11 -15.77 -4.19
CA GLY A 282 -13.52 -16.19 -4.12
C GLY A 282 -14.52 -15.21 -4.72
N GLY A 283 -14.08 -14.01 -5.12
CA GLY A 283 -14.88 -13.09 -5.93
C GLY A 283 -15.18 -13.68 -7.31
N LYS A 284 -16.35 -13.33 -7.86
CA LYS A 284 -16.86 -13.88 -9.11
C LYS A 284 -17.52 -12.85 -10.02
N THR A 285 -17.96 -11.72 -9.46
CA THR A 285 -18.68 -10.70 -10.22
C THR A 285 -17.93 -9.38 -10.22
N GLN A 286 -18.38 -8.43 -11.05
CA GLN A 286 -17.77 -7.11 -11.14
C GLN A 286 -17.89 -6.32 -9.83
N GLU A 287 -18.95 -6.54 -9.06
CA GLU A 287 -19.18 -5.90 -7.76
C GLU A 287 -18.16 -6.32 -6.70
N ASP A 288 -17.55 -7.51 -6.85
CA ASP A 288 -16.49 -8.00 -5.98
C ASP A 288 -15.15 -7.31 -6.25
N VAL A 289 -14.96 -6.73 -7.43
CA VAL A 289 -13.70 -6.16 -7.87
C VAL A 289 -13.39 -4.86 -7.13
N ILE A 290 -12.13 -4.73 -6.70
CA ILE A 290 -11.59 -3.51 -6.10
C ILE A 290 -10.90 -2.73 -7.20
N VAL A 291 -11.49 -1.60 -7.60
CA VAL A 291 -11.07 -0.83 -8.79
C VAL A 291 -9.75 -0.11 -8.52
N LEU A 292 -8.79 -0.23 -9.43
CA LEU A 292 -7.48 0.42 -9.30
C LEU A 292 -7.46 1.81 -9.95
N GLU A 293 -6.46 2.60 -9.60
CA GLU A 293 -6.26 3.94 -10.16
C GLU A 293 -5.76 3.85 -11.61
N THR A 294 -6.62 4.27 -12.54
CA THR A 294 -6.33 4.33 -13.99
C THR A 294 -6.81 5.63 -14.64
N SER A 295 -7.08 6.67 -13.83
CA SER A 295 -7.73 7.92 -14.24
C SER A 295 -6.85 9.16 -14.15
N LEU A 296 -5.54 8.99 -13.95
CA LEU A 296 -4.59 10.09 -13.89
C LEU A 296 -4.51 10.82 -15.23
N SER A 297 -4.65 12.16 -15.19
CA SER A 297 -4.78 13.00 -16.38
C SER A 297 -3.55 13.03 -17.29
N GLN A 298 -2.38 12.65 -16.80
CA GLN A 298 -1.14 12.64 -17.59
C GLN A 298 -0.81 11.29 -18.19
N GLY A 299 -1.75 10.35 -18.15
CA GLY A 299 -1.53 8.98 -18.57
C GLY A 299 -0.93 8.13 -17.45
N PHE A 300 -0.06 7.19 -17.81
CA PHE A 300 0.50 6.24 -16.85
C PHE A 300 1.57 6.89 -15.99
N VAL A 301 1.39 6.84 -14.68
CA VAL A 301 2.33 7.37 -13.71
C VAL A 301 2.90 6.20 -12.93
N ARG A 302 4.19 5.91 -13.13
CA ARG A 302 4.88 4.85 -12.42
C ARG A 302 4.72 5.01 -10.91
N ALA A 303 4.49 3.89 -10.22
CA ALA A 303 4.24 3.82 -8.78
C ALA A 303 2.96 4.54 -8.30
N SER A 304 2.15 5.10 -9.18
CA SER A 304 0.82 5.65 -8.85
C SER A 304 -0.29 4.88 -9.55
N SER A 305 -0.31 4.89 -10.88
CA SER A 305 -1.25 4.11 -11.70
C SER A 305 -1.14 2.64 -11.32
N ILE A 306 -2.29 1.97 -11.18
CA ILE A 306 -2.47 0.53 -10.87
C ILE A 306 -1.77 0.00 -9.61
N SER A 307 -1.00 0.84 -8.92
CA SER A 307 -0.37 0.57 -7.61
C SER A 307 -1.21 1.13 -6.46
N HIS A 308 -2.36 1.74 -6.77
CA HIS A 308 -3.29 2.36 -5.84
C HIS A 308 -4.73 2.02 -6.22
N VAL A 309 -5.65 2.19 -5.28
CA VAL A 309 -7.09 2.12 -5.55
C VAL A 309 -7.58 3.42 -6.19
N SER A 310 -8.69 3.35 -6.93
CA SER A 310 -9.28 4.52 -7.59
C SER A 310 -9.56 5.67 -6.62
N TYR A 311 -8.91 6.82 -6.85
CA TYR A 311 -9.06 7.99 -6.01
C TYR A 311 -10.51 8.44 -5.91
N ASN A 312 -11.17 8.59 -7.06
CA ASN A 312 -12.54 9.10 -7.14
C ASN A 312 -13.55 8.16 -6.47
N LEU A 313 -13.34 6.85 -6.58
CA LEU A 313 -14.29 5.86 -6.06
C LEU A 313 -14.19 5.70 -4.54
N TYR A 314 -12.99 5.82 -3.98
CA TYR A 314 -12.73 5.50 -2.57
C TYR A 314 -12.51 6.71 -1.67
N THR A 315 -12.50 7.92 -2.21
CA THR A 315 -12.54 9.16 -1.40
C THR A 315 -13.83 9.20 -0.59
N LYS A 316 -13.72 9.49 0.72
CA LYS A 316 -14.85 9.47 1.69
C LYS A 316 -15.52 8.10 1.84
N SER A 317 -14.79 7.04 1.55
CA SER A 317 -15.20 5.66 1.81
C SER A 317 -14.31 5.06 2.90
N PRO A 318 -14.69 3.92 3.51
CA PRO A 318 -13.81 3.18 4.40
C PRO A 318 -12.44 2.79 3.79
N ASP A 319 -12.34 2.71 2.46
CA ASP A 319 -11.19 2.18 1.73
C ASP A 319 -10.31 3.28 1.10
N PHE A 320 -10.22 4.44 1.77
CA PHE A 320 -9.53 5.64 1.27
C PHE A 320 -7.99 5.56 1.35
N LEU A 321 -7.44 4.67 2.18
CA LEU A 321 -6.02 4.72 2.58
C LEU A 321 -5.06 4.53 1.40
N MET A 322 -5.35 3.58 0.50
CA MET A 322 -4.47 3.25 -0.63
C MET A 322 -4.77 4.05 -1.90
N ARG A 323 -5.32 5.26 -1.76
CA ARG A 323 -5.36 6.24 -2.85
C ARG A 323 -3.95 6.78 -3.11
N TYR A 324 -3.65 7.17 -4.34
CA TYR A 324 -2.31 7.67 -4.71
C TYR A 324 -1.94 9.03 -4.11
N LEU A 325 -2.93 9.75 -3.55
CA LEU A 325 -2.76 11.08 -3.00
C LEU A 325 -3.46 11.15 -1.65
N GLN A 326 -2.75 11.72 -0.67
CA GLN A 326 -3.35 12.21 0.56
C GLN A 326 -3.84 13.64 0.35
N ASP A 327 -5.07 13.94 0.77
CA ASP A 327 -5.60 15.30 0.77
C ASP A 327 -4.86 16.19 1.79
N PRO A 328 -4.10 17.22 1.36
CA PRO A 328 -3.41 18.11 2.28
C PRO A 328 -4.40 18.84 3.21
N GLY A 329 -3.98 19.10 4.45
CA GLY A 329 -4.83 19.74 5.46
C GLY A 329 -5.86 18.81 6.10
N THR A 330 -5.80 17.51 5.83
CA THR A 330 -6.72 16.51 6.40
C THR A 330 -5.97 15.57 7.34
N LEU A 331 -6.57 15.29 8.49
CA LEU A 331 -6.06 14.30 9.44
C LEU A 331 -6.59 12.90 9.10
N LEU A 332 -5.80 11.87 9.36
CA LEU A 332 -6.22 10.48 9.16
C LEU A 332 -7.52 10.15 9.90
N LYS A 333 -7.70 10.71 11.11
CA LYS A 333 -8.92 10.53 11.91
C LYS A 333 -10.16 11.14 11.25
N ASP A 334 -9.99 12.22 10.50
CA ASP A 334 -11.09 12.89 9.81
C ASP A 334 -11.50 12.05 8.59
N ASP A 335 -10.52 11.51 7.84
CA ASP A 335 -10.79 10.55 6.75
C ASP A 335 -11.50 9.28 7.25
N ILE A 336 -11.11 8.76 8.43
CA ILE A 336 -11.80 7.62 9.07
C ILE A 336 -13.25 7.97 9.41
N ALA A 337 -13.49 9.17 9.95
CA ALA A 337 -14.83 9.62 10.29
C ALA A 337 -15.69 9.81 9.05
N GLU A 338 -15.16 10.45 8.00
CA GLU A 338 -15.84 10.63 6.71
C GLU A 338 -16.12 9.30 6.01
N GLY A 339 -15.20 8.34 6.12
CA GLY A 339 -15.38 6.96 5.65
C GLY A 339 -16.36 6.12 6.47
N GLY A 340 -17.00 6.68 7.51
CA GLY A 340 -18.05 6.00 8.28
C GLY A 340 -17.56 5.27 9.54
N ASN A 341 -16.37 5.61 10.05
CA ASN A 341 -15.79 5.05 11.28
C ASN A 341 -15.70 3.52 11.29
N TYR A 342 -15.20 2.94 10.19
CA TYR A 342 -14.96 1.51 10.13
C TYR A 342 -14.06 1.05 11.30
N VAL A 343 -14.36 -0.11 11.88
CA VAL A 343 -13.67 -0.62 13.08
C VAL A 343 -12.18 -0.91 12.85
N GLY A 344 -11.77 -1.22 11.61
CA GLY A 344 -10.37 -1.31 11.20
C GLY A 344 -9.65 0.04 11.09
N GLY A 345 -10.35 1.14 11.37
CA GLY A 345 -9.84 2.51 11.26
C GLY A 345 -9.45 2.83 9.81
N ALA A 346 -8.18 3.15 9.61
CA ALA A 346 -7.61 3.46 8.30
C ALA A 346 -7.57 2.25 7.35
N VAL A 347 -7.56 1.03 7.89
CA VAL A 347 -7.50 -0.19 7.08
C VAL A 347 -8.91 -0.69 6.81
N GLY A 348 -9.48 -0.21 5.70
CA GLY A 348 -10.85 -0.51 5.27
C GLY A 348 -11.09 -1.99 4.89
N PRO A 349 -12.37 -2.40 4.77
CA PRO A 349 -12.75 -3.78 4.50
C PRO A 349 -12.21 -4.33 3.17
N LYS A 350 -12.15 -3.53 2.10
CA LYS A 350 -11.58 -3.98 0.81
C LYS A 350 -10.08 -4.13 0.92
N LEU A 351 -9.39 -3.22 1.61
CA LEU A 351 -7.95 -3.37 1.87
C LEU A 351 -7.65 -4.63 2.71
N LEU A 352 -8.44 -4.91 3.74
CA LEU A 352 -8.33 -6.17 4.50
C LEU A 352 -8.53 -7.39 3.61
N THR A 353 -9.49 -7.34 2.69
CA THR A 353 -9.74 -8.43 1.75
C THR A 353 -8.57 -8.64 0.78
N ILE A 354 -7.90 -7.57 0.34
CA ILE A 354 -6.65 -7.65 -0.45
C ILE A 354 -5.57 -8.35 0.36
N LEU A 355 -5.30 -7.90 1.58
CA LEU A 355 -4.26 -8.48 2.44
C LEU A 355 -4.57 -9.96 2.77
N GLU A 356 -5.83 -10.30 3.03
CA GLU A 356 -6.28 -11.69 3.21
C GLU A 356 -6.08 -12.53 1.94
N THR A 357 -6.38 -11.96 0.77
CA THR A 357 -6.19 -12.62 -0.53
C THR A 357 -4.71 -12.91 -0.81
N LEU A 358 -3.82 -11.97 -0.47
CA LEU A 358 -2.38 -12.16 -0.58
C LEU A 358 -1.86 -13.26 0.36
N GLY A 359 -2.50 -13.43 1.52
CA GLY A 359 -2.21 -14.53 2.46
C GLY A 359 -2.00 -14.10 3.91
N TYR A 360 -2.17 -12.82 4.26
CA TYR A 360 -2.13 -12.39 5.65
C TYR A 360 -3.36 -12.88 6.40
N LYS A 361 -3.17 -13.30 7.66
CA LYS A 361 -4.30 -13.60 8.56
C LYS A 361 -4.87 -12.29 9.10
N ILE A 362 -6.19 -12.12 8.99
CA ILE A 362 -6.89 -10.92 9.45
C ILE A 362 -7.53 -11.16 10.82
N ASN A 363 -7.40 -10.19 11.72
CA ASN A 363 -8.18 -10.16 12.95
C ASN A 363 -9.65 -9.90 12.62
N LYS A 364 -10.53 -10.87 12.87
CA LYS A 364 -11.97 -10.76 12.59
C LYS A 364 -12.71 -9.89 13.61
N ASN A 365 -12.09 -9.55 14.74
CA ASN A 365 -12.63 -8.67 15.76
C ASN A 365 -11.62 -7.57 16.11
N PRO A 366 -11.32 -6.64 15.19
CA PRO A 366 -10.48 -5.50 15.48
C PRO A 366 -11.18 -4.60 16.50
N GLU A 367 -10.40 -3.85 17.28
CA GLU A 367 -10.91 -2.86 18.22
C GLU A 367 -10.82 -1.45 17.61
N HIS A 368 -11.69 -0.54 18.04
CA HIS A 368 -11.50 0.87 17.72
C HIS A 368 -10.24 1.39 18.41
N ILE A 369 -9.23 1.74 17.63
CA ILE A 369 -8.03 2.37 18.16
C ILE A 369 -8.36 3.83 18.43
N ALA A 370 -8.37 4.21 19.71
CA ALA A 370 -8.35 5.60 20.10
C ALA A 370 -7.05 6.22 19.56
N MET A 371 -7.18 7.03 18.52
CA MET A 371 -6.15 7.98 18.12
C MET A 371 -6.23 9.11 19.15
N GLU A 372 -5.53 8.92 20.29
CA GLU A 372 -5.68 9.74 21.49
C GLU A 372 -5.64 11.23 21.15
N MET A 373 -6.77 11.91 21.43
CA MET A 373 -6.86 13.36 21.45
C MET A 373 -6.16 13.84 22.71
N ASN A 374 -4.85 14.08 22.66
CA ASN A 374 -4.23 14.97 23.65
C ASN A 374 -4.64 16.42 23.34
N ALA A 375 -5.91 16.72 23.59
CA ALA A 375 -6.31 18.09 23.85
C ALA A 375 -5.63 18.48 25.17
N SER A 376 -4.54 19.23 25.08
CA SER A 376 -4.05 19.95 26.25
C SER A 376 -5.22 20.78 26.76
N SER A 377 -5.59 20.57 28.02
CA SER A 377 -6.65 21.29 28.69
C SER A 377 -6.30 22.77 28.81
N ASP A 378 -6.63 23.56 27.78
CA ASP A 378 -6.78 25.01 27.90
C ASP A 378 -8.23 25.35 27.61
N ALA A 379 -9.06 25.12 28.64
CA ALA A 379 -10.39 25.64 28.73
C ALA A 379 -10.33 27.10 29.20
N ASP A 380 -10.04 28.05 28.31
CA ASP A 380 -10.64 29.41 28.35
C ASP A 380 -10.31 30.23 27.10
N ALA A 381 -11.18 30.24 26.09
CA ALA A 381 -11.31 31.36 25.14
C ALA A 381 -12.63 31.29 24.35
N ARG A 382 -13.65 31.82 25.01
CA ARG A 382 -14.97 32.31 24.58
C ARG A 382 -15.22 32.55 23.08
N ARG A 383 -16.36 31.99 22.62
CA ARG A 383 -17.49 32.59 21.88
C ARG A 383 -17.19 33.65 20.79
N HIS A 384 -17.51 33.35 19.52
CA HIS A 384 -18.72 33.82 18.78
C HIS A 384 -18.74 33.44 17.26
N PRO A 385 -19.85 33.64 16.51
CA PRO A 385 -20.45 32.62 15.66
C PRO A 385 -20.05 32.65 14.18
N ALA A 386 -20.46 31.58 13.51
CA ALA A 386 -20.40 31.32 12.08
C ALA A 386 -20.98 32.43 11.20
N ASN A 387 -20.31 32.67 10.06
CA ASN A 387 -20.95 33.14 8.84
C ASN A 387 -20.33 32.43 7.63
N HIS A 388 -21.17 31.75 6.87
CA HIS A 388 -20.87 31.18 5.57
C HIS A 388 -20.66 32.28 4.53
N SER A 389 -19.70 32.09 3.64
CA SER A 389 -19.84 32.53 2.25
C SER A 389 -19.08 31.57 1.34
N LEU A 390 -19.81 30.97 0.39
CA LEU A 390 -19.27 30.19 -0.70
C LEU A 390 -18.49 31.13 -1.64
N ALA A 391 -17.25 30.77 -1.94
CA ALA A 391 -16.59 31.18 -3.16
C ALA A 391 -15.94 29.94 -3.79
N ALA A 392 -16.56 29.46 -4.87
CA ALA A 392 -15.97 28.47 -5.74
C ALA A 392 -14.75 29.09 -6.43
N ILE A 393 -13.57 28.48 -6.23
CA ILE A 393 -12.40 28.76 -7.06
C ILE A 393 -11.92 27.42 -7.61
N THR A 394 -12.27 27.18 -8.86
CA THR A 394 -11.70 26.15 -9.71
C THR A 394 -10.25 26.49 -10.04
N LEU A 395 -9.31 25.64 -9.63
CA LEU A 395 -7.98 25.62 -10.24
C LEU A 395 -7.46 24.17 -10.31
N THR A 396 -7.74 23.54 -11.44
CA THR A 396 -7.14 22.28 -11.89
C THR A 396 -5.69 22.49 -12.29
N ALA A 397 -4.76 21.80 -11.62
CA ALA A 397 -3.45 21.44 -12.17
C ALA A 397 -2.87 20.25 -11.39
N LEU A 398 -3.13 19.03 -11.87
CA LEU A 398 -2.39 17.82 -11.47
C LEU A 398 -1.45 17.44 -12.61
N LEU A 399 -0.15 17.31 -12.31
CA LEU A 399 0.88 16.74 -13.18
C LEU A 399 1.86 15.88 -12.35
N ALA A 400 1.88 14.58 -12.55
CA ALA A 400 2.70 13.59 -11.87
C ALA A 400 4.00 13.30 -12.64
N ILE A 401 4.95 12.70 -11.93
CA ILE A 401 6.38 12.68 -12.28
C ILE A 401 6.89 11.24 -12.39
N ALA A 402 7.67 11.02 -13.44
CA ALA A 402 8.48 9.84 -13.70
C ALA A 402 9.57 9.62 -12.64
N MET A 403 9.85 8.36 -12.29
CA MET A 403 11.06 7.99 -11.55
C MET A 403 11.73 6.79 -12.19
N GLY A 404 13.01 6.94 -12.57
CA GLY A 404 13.91 5.84 -12.88
C GLY A 404 14.31 5.07 -11.61
N PHE A 405 14.42 3.75 -11.74
CA PHE A 405 15.14 2.92 -10.78
C PHE A 405 16.45 2.47 -11.44
N SER A 406 17.54 2.67 -10.70
CA SER A 406 18.61 1.68 -10.59
C SER A 406 18.36 0.86 -9.33
#